data_AF-A0A7W0ZCM2-F1
#
_entry.id   AF-A0A7W0ZCM2-F1
#
_cell.length_a   1.000
_cell.length_b   1.000
_cell.length_c   1.000
_cell.angle_alpha   90.00
_cell.angle_beta   90.00
_cell.angle_gamma   90.00
#
_symmetry.space_group_name_H-M   'P 1'
#
loop_
_entity.id
_entity.type
_entity.pdbx_description
1 polymer ?
#
loop_
_entity_poly.entity_id
_entity_poly.type
_entity_poly.pdbx_seq_one_letter_code
_entity_poly.pdbx_strand_id
1 'polypeptide(L)'
;AEVHYPELSQRVDPEAELCLVIGKRAHRVSEEDAFSVIGGYTIGNDFTARDMQKSDDGGQWTRGKGFHTFCPLGPWVDTELDPTDVRVTLSVDGELRQDGRTRDFIWDIPYLIRYITRFMALEPGDVVMTGTPQGVAPVEVGQTVSAEIEGLGRLESHVIAEPAA
;
A
#
# COMPACT_ATOMS: atom_id res chain seq x y z
N ALA A 1 4.77 6.92 -11.23
CA ALA A 1 5.45 5.61 -11.31
C ALA A 1 4.93 4.86 -12.54
N GLU A 2 5.71 3.97 -13.12
CA GLU A 2 5.21 3.02 -14.13
C GLU A 2 4.85 1.71 -13.42
N VAL A 3 3.73 1.10 -13.82
CA VAL A 3 3.30 -0.22 -13.35
C VAL A 3 3.16 -1.13 -14.56
N HIS A 4 4.00 -2.16 -14.61
CA HIS A 4 4.02 -3.12 -15.70
C HIS A 4 2.91 -4.13 -15.48
N TYR A 5 1.95 -4.17 -16.40
CA TYR A 5 0.89 -5.16 -16.42
C TYR A 5 1.49 -6.51 -16.83
N PRO A 6 1.60 -7.50 -15.94
CA PRO A 6 2.32 -8.73 -16.24
C PRO A 6 1.58 -9.54 -17.30
N GLU A 7 2.30 -10.07 -18.30
CA GLU A 7 1.69 -10.97 -19.31
C GLU A 7 1.07 -12.23 -18.68
N LEU A 8 1.60 -12.60 -17.51
CA LEU A 8 1.14 -13.75 -16.73
C LEU A 8 -0.20 -13.53 -16.03
N SER A 9 -0.68 -12.29 -15.90
CA SER A 9 -1.94 -11.97 -15.22
C SER A 9 -3.01 -11.54 -16.22
N GLN A 10 -4.25 -11.90 -15.92
CA GLN A 10 -5.46 -11.44 -16.62
C GLN A 10 -6.24 -10.40 -15.82
N ARG A 11 -5.81 -10.11 -14.59
CA ARG A 11 -6.52 -9.18 -13.71
C ARG A 11 -5.57 -8.57 -12.69
N VAL A 12 -5.25 -7.30 -12.89
CA VAL A 12 -4.50 -6.47 -11.95
C VAL A 12 -5.43 -5.47 -11.28
N ASP A 13 -5.43 -5.44 -9.95
CA ASP A 13 -6.21 -4.53 -9.13
C ASP A 13 -5.26 -3.63 -8.31
N PRO A 14 -5.40 -2.29 -8.34
CA PRO A 14 -4.69 -1.40 -7.43
C PRO A 14 -5.40 -1.31 -6.06
N GLU A 15 -4.64 -0.93 -5.04
CA GLU A 15 -5.07 -0.84 -3.64
C GLU A 15 -4.36 0.35 -2.98
N ALA A 16 -5.02 1.52 -2.87
CA ALA A 16 -4.40 2.68 -2.19
C ALA A 16 -4.29 2.46 -0.68
N GLU A 17 -3.10 2.72 -0.11
CA GLU A 17 -2.82 2.53 1.31
C GLU A 17 -1.99 3.67 1.91
N LEU A 18 -2.28 3.99 3.18
CA LEU A 18 -1.32 4.69 4.02
C LEU A 18 -0.17 3.74 4.34
N CYS A 19 1.06 4.22 4.24
CA CYS A 19 2.25 3.42 4.52
C CYS A 19 3.05 4.07 5.64
N LEU A 20 3.48 3.25 6.61
CA LEU A 20 4.34 3.65 7.70
C LEU A 20 5.79 3.39 7.30
N VAL A 21 6.65 4.41 7.39
CA VAL A 21 8.09 4.27 7.18
C VAL A 21 8.76 4.17 8.54
N ILE A 22 9.42 3.06 8.83
CA ILE A 22 10.03 2.80 10.13
C ILE A 22 11.31 3.64 10.27
N GLY A 23 11.43 4.38 11.37
CA GLY A 23 12.55 5.31 11.63
C GLY A 23 13.63 4.76 12.54
N LYS A 24 13.31 3.75 13.36
CA LYS A 24 14.25 3.09 14.27
C LYS A 24 13.93 1.60 14.39
N ARG A 25 14.95 0.79 14.70
CA ARG A 25 14.78 -0.65 14.91
C ARG A 25 13.69 -0.91 15.97
N ALA A 26 12.73 -1.77 15.63
CA ALA A 26 11.58 -2.09 16.46
C ALA A 26 11.39 -3.61 16.58
N HIS A 27 11.29 -4.11 17.82
CA HIS A 27 11.00 -5.51 18.10
C HIS A 27 10.33 -5.60 19.48
N ARG A 28 9.20 -6.31 19.55
CA ARG A 28 8.33 -6.41 20.73
C ARG A 28 7.90 -5.05 21.29
N VAL A 29 7.46 -4.16 20.41
CA VAL A 29 6.98 -2.82 20.76
C VAL A 29 5.55 -2.91 21.30
N SER A 30 5.23 -2.14 22.34
CA SER A 30 3.85 -2.05 22.86
C SER A 30 3.00 -1.11 22.01
N GLU A 31 1.68 -1.09 22.21
CA GLU A 31 0.80 -0.17 21.48
C GLU A 31 1.07 1.30 21.86
N GLU A 32 1.39 1.56 23.13
CA GLU A 32 1.69 2.90 23.64
C GLU A 32 2.97 3.49 23.01
N ASP A 33 3.95 2.64 22.70
CA ASP A 33 5.23 3.04 22.11
C ASP A 33 5.23 2.99 20.57
N ALA A 34 4.13 2.54 19.93
CA ALA A 34 4.08 2.24 18.51
C ALA A 34 4.44 3.43 17.62
N PHE A 35 3.84 4.61 17.87
CA PHE A 35 4.16 5.80 17.07
C PHE A 35 5.60 6.27 17.23
N SER A 36 6.27 5.92 18.34
CA SER A 36 7.65 6.34 18.58
C SER A 36 8.66 5.70 17.62
N VAL A 37 8.29 4.61 16.94
CA VAL A 37 9.18 3.88 16.01
C VAL A 37 9.00 4.28 14.56
N ILE A 38 7.92 5.01 14.26
CA ILE A 38 7.58 5.47 12.92
C ILE A 38 8.41 6.72 12.63
N GLY A 39 9.16 6.70 11.53
CA GLY A 39 9.95 7.82 11.04
C GLY A 39 9.18 8.76 10.13
N GLY A 40 8.04 8.31 9.58
CA GLY A 40 7.12 9.12 8.81
C GLY A 40 6.09 8.28 8.05
N TYR A 41 5.35 8.94 7.18
CA TYR A 41 4.23 8.37 6.42
C TYR A 41 4.37 8.66 4.93
N THR A 42 3.97 7.72 4.09
CA THR A 42 3.94 7.89 2.63
C THR A 42 2.67 7.24 2.07
N ILE A 43 2.38 7.50 0.81
CA ILE A 43 1.34 6.78 0.07
C ILE A 43 1.98 5.54 -0.55
N GLY A 44 1.25 4.43 -0.52
CA GLY A 44 1.56 3.23 -1.29
C GLY A 44 0.38 2.76 -2.11
N ASN A 45 0.67 1.94 -3.12
CA ASN A 45 -0.35 1.25 -3.89
C ASN A 45 0.02 -0.24 -3.99
N ASP A 46 -0.75 -1.12 -3.36
CA ASP A 46 -0.51 -2.57 -3.33
C ASP A 46 -1.17 -3.24 -4.54
N PHE A 47 -0.54 -3.08 -5.71
CA PHE A 47 -1.04 -3.71 -6.93
C PHE A 47 -1.04 -5.23 -6.79
N THR A 48 -2.14 -5.85 -7.21
CA THR A 48 -2.30 -7.29 -7.08
C THR A 48 -2.82 -7.94 -8.34
N ALA A 49 -2.09 -8.93 -8.83
CA ALA A 49 -2.54 -9.90 -9.82
C ALA A 49 -3.49 -10.89 -9.14
N ARG A 50 -4.80 -10.64 -9.24
CA ARG A 50 -5.83 -11.35 -8.47
C ARG A 50 -6.00 -12.80 -8.88
N ASP A 51 -5.85 -13.08 -10.16
CA ASP A 51 -5.85 -14.42 -10.69
C ASP A 51 -4.66 -15.23 -10.15
N MET A 52 -3.47 -14.63 -10.08
CA MET A 52 -2.29 -15.26 -9.49
C MET A 52 -2.47 -15.49 -7.98
N GLN A 53 -2.98 -14.49 -7.25
CA GLN A 53 -3.32 -14.57 -5.83
C GLN A 53 -4.27 -15.74 -5.50
N LYS A 54 -5.22 -16.03 -6.40
CA LYS A 54 -6.19 -17.12 -6.24
C LYS A 54 -5.64 -18.49 -6.67
N SER A 55 -4.75 -18.51 -7.67
CA SER A 55 -4.23 -19.74 -8.25
C SER A 55 -3.13 -20.40 -7.41
N ASP A 56 -2.47 -19.65 -6.52
CA ASP A 56 -1.42 -20.20 -5.68
C ASP A 56 -2.01 -21.05 -4.55
N ASP A 57 -1.80 -22.36 -4.67
CA ASP A 57 -2.20 -23.34 -3.67
C ASP A 57 -1.58 -23.02 -2.30
N GLY A 58 -2.40 -23.10 -1.24
CA GLY A 58 -1.96 -22.81 0.14
C GLY A 58 -2.16 -21.36 0.59
N GLY A 59 -2.78 -20.51 -0.24
CA GLY A 59 -3.24 -19.18 0.17
C GLY A 59 -2.11 -18.16 0.37
N GLN A 60 -0.94 -18.40 -0.19
CA GLN A 60 0.16 -17.43 -0.22
C GLN A 60 -0.07 -16.39 -1.32
N TRP A 61 0.24 -15.12 -1.04
CA TRP A 61 -0.03 -14.02 -1.98
C TRP A 61 1.23 -13.39 -2.56
N THR A 62 2.42 -13.89 -2.20
CA THR A 62 3.71 -13.31 -2.62
C THR A 62 3.81 -13.15 -4.13
N ARG A 63 3.37 -14.13 -4.92
CA ARG A 63 3.40 -14.00 -6.39
C ARG A 63 2.36 -13.01 -6.90
N GLY A 64 1.17 -12.97 -6.29
CA GLY A 64 0.11 -12.04 -6.65
C GLY A 64 0.47 -10.57 -6.40
N LYS A 65 1.28 -10.28 -5.37
CA LYS A 65 1.64 -8.92 -4.94
C LYS A 65 3.10 -8.54 -5.22
N GLY A 66 3.92 -9.49 -5.64
CA GLY A 66 5.38 -9.34 -5.74
C GLY A 66 5.93 -9.17 -7.15
N PHE A 67 5.09 -8.90 -8.15
CA PHE A 67 5.59 -8.56 -9.49
C PHE A 67 6.44 -7.30 -9.43
N HIS A 68 7.40 -7.18 -10.37
CA HIS A 68 8.14 -5.95 -10.54
C HIS A 68 7.17 -4.78 -10.72
N THR A 69 7.45 -3.63 -10.10
CA THR A 69 6.61 -2.41 -10.07
C THR A 69 5.31 -2.46 -9.26
N PHE A 70 4.93 -3.57 -8.62
CA PHE A 70 3.64 -3.69 -7.90
C PHE A 70 3.54 -2.97 -6.55
N CYS A 71 4.62 -2.32 -6.11
CA CYS A 71 4.61 -1.51 -4.89
C CYS A 71 5.13 -0.08 -5.17
N PRO A 72 4.39 0.76 -5.92
CA PRO A 72 4.70 2.17 -6.00
C PRO A 72 4.58 2.83 -4.61
N LEU A 73 5.59 3.60 -4.23
CA LEU A 73 5.65 4.35 -2.97
C LEU A 73 6.06 5.80 -3.24
N GLY A 74 5.46 6.74 -2.52
CA GLY A 74 5.82 8.15 -2.56
C GLY A 74 4.61 9.07 -2.37
N PRO A 75 4.64 10.31 -2.89
CA PRO A 75 5.77 10.97 -3.54
C PRO A 75 6.91 11.40 -2.59
N TRP A 76 6.65 11.48 -1.28
CA TRP A 76 7.63 11.77 -0.24
C TRP A 76 7.23 11.09 1.07
N VAL A 77 8.13 11.13 2.06
CA VAL A 77 7.84 10.70 3.43
C VAL A 77 7.61 11.94 4.28
N ASP A 78 6.41 12.07 4.86
CA ASP A 78 6.04 13.16 5.75
C ASP A 78 6.23 12.74 7.22
N THR A 79 6.93 13.56 7.99
CA THR A 79 7.25 13.27 9.40
C THR A 79 6.30 13.95 10.40
N GLU A 80 5.38 14.78 9.93
CA GLU A 80 4.51 15.63 10.75
C GLU A 80 3.01 15.28 10.64
N LEU A 81 2.63 14.43 9.69
CA LEU A 81 1.26 13.96 9.51
C LEU A 81 0.69 13.34 10.81
N ASP A 82 -0.51 13.76 11.19
CA ASP A 82 -1.36 13.02 12.13
C ASP A 82 -2.20 11.99 11.35
N PRO A 83 -1.92 10.68 11.47
CA PRO A 83 -2.59 9.65 10.67
C PRO A 83 -3.95 9.22 11.24
N THR A 84 -4.42 9.83 12.34
CA THR A 84 -5.58 9.34 13.11
C THR A 84 -6.89 9.37 12.32
N ASP A 85 -7.12 10.42 11.52
CA ASP A 85 -8.33 10.56 10.69
C ASP A 85 -8.04 11.29 9.37
N VAL A 86 -7.31 10.63 8.47
CA VAL A 86 -7.02 11.14 7.12
C VAL A 86 -7.82 10.39 6.07
N ARG A 87 -8.30 11.11 5.04
CA ARG A 87 -8.95 10.48 3.89
C ARG A 87 -7.92 9.76 3.01
N VAL A 88 -8.27 8.56 2.56
CA VAL A 88 -7.51 7.74 1.60
C VAL A 88 -8.41 7.48 0.40
N THR A 89 -7.96 7.85 -0.79
CA THR A 89 -8.74 7.71 -2.02
C THR A 89 -7.91 7.10 -3.15
N LEU A 90 -8.60 6.43 -4.07
CA LEU A 90 -8.03 5.98 -5.33
C LEU A 90 -8.97 6.31 -6.48
N SER A 91 -8.43 6.90 -7.55
CA SER A 91 -9.13 7.11 -8.81
C SER A 91 -8.39 6.47 -9.98
N VAL A 92 -9.14 6.10 -11.02
CA VAL A 92 -8.60 5.57 -12.28
C VAL A 92 -9.13 6.45 -13.40
N ASP A 93 -8.23 7.06 -14.17
CA ASP A 93 -8.55 8.03 -15.22
C ASP A 93 -9.49 9.16 -14.73
N GLY A 94 -9.33 9.55 -13.47
CA GLY A 94 -10.14 10.58 -12.79
C GLY A 94 -11.45 10.10 -12.20
N GLU A 95 -11.85 8.84 -12.39
CA GLU A 95 -13.04 8.25 -11.77
C GLU A 95 -12.69 7.68 -10.39
N LEU A 96 -13.33 8.21 -9.33
CA LEU A 96 -13.14 7.75 -7.96
C LEU A 96 -13.64 6.31 -7.79
N ARG A 97 -12.79 5.42 -7.25
CA ARG A 97 -13.11 4.00 -7.02
C ARG A 97 -13.01 3.60 -5.55
N GLN A 98 -12.00 4.08 -4.84
CA GLN A 98 -11.86 3.85 -3.39
C GLN A 98 -11.96 5.17 -2.64
N ASP A 99 -12.66 5.15 -1.51
CA ASP A 99 -12.83 6.30 -0.62
C ASP A 99 -13.04 5.79 0.80
N GLY A 100 -12.07 6.07 1.67
CA GLY A 100 -12.10 5.66 3.07
C GLY A 100 -11.37 6.65 3.96
N ARG A 101 -11.41 6.41 5.27
CA ARG A 101 -10.67 7.18 6.26
C ARG A 101 -9.92 6.26 7.22
N THR A 102 -8.78 6.70 7.72
CA THR A 102 -7.94 5.90 8.64
C THR A 102 -8.60 5.67 10.00
N ARG A 103 -9.54 6.53 10.41
CA ARG A 103 -10.35 6.30 11.61
C ARG A 103 -11.21 5.02 11.55
N ASP A 104 -11.45 4.51 10.34
CA ASP A 104 -12.28 3.32 10.11
C ASP A 104 -11.42 2.04 9.99
N PHE A 105 -10.12 2.11 10.32
CA PHE A 105 -9.25 0.94 10.38
C PHE A 105 -9.81 -0.13 11.32
N ILE A 106 -9.88 -1.37 10.82
CA ILE A 106 -10.22 -2.55 11.64
C ILE A 106 -9.10 -2.82 12.65
N TRP A 107 -7.86 -2.65 12.22
CA TRP A 107 -6.65 -2.77 13.02
C TRP A 107 -5.89 -1.44 12.92
N ASP A 108 -5.85 -0.69 14.00
CA ASP A 108 -5.18 0.61 14.03
C ASP A 108 -3.65 0.48 13.95
N ILE A 109 -2.97 1.61 13.74
CA ILE A 109 -1.51 1.67 13.61
C ILE A 109 -0.80 1.09 14.86
N PRO A 110 -1.20 1.44 16.11
CA PRO A 110 -0.65 0.81 17.29
C PRO A 110 -0.73 -0.72 17.27
N TYR A 111 -1.90 -1.27 16.94
CA TYR A 111 -2.10 -2.71 16.85
C TYR A 111 -1.17 -3.32 15.80
N LEU A 112 -1.08 -2.75 14.59
CA LEU A 112 -0.26 -3.27 13.50
C LEU A 112 1.22 -3.36 13.91
N ILE A 113 1.77 -2.28 14.47
CA ILE A 113 3.17 -2.24 14.93
C ILE A 113 3.40 -3.27 16.03
N ARG A 114 2.53 -3.33 17.05
CA ARG A 114 2.66 -4.34 18.11
C ARG A 114 2.59 -5.75 17.53
N TYR A 115 1.63 -6.02 16.64
CA TYR A 115 1.41 -7.35 16.07
C TYR A 115 2.64 -7.82 15.30
N ILE A 116 3.10 -7.03 14.33
CA ILE A 116 4.25 -7.36 13.48
C ILE A 116 5.51 -7.55 14.32
N THR A 117 5.77 -6.61 15.24
CA THR A 117 7.01 -6.60 16.01
C THR A 117 7.10 -7.72 17.04
N ARG A 118 6.01 -8.45 17.32
CA ARG A 118 6.03 -9.64 18.22
C ARG A 118 6.77 -10.83 17.61
N PHE A 119 6.82 -10.93 16.28
CA PHE A 119 7.41 -12.09 15.60
C PHE A 119 8.51 -11.73 14.60
N MET A 120 8.59 -10.49 14.12
CA MET A 120 9.73 -10.01 13.33
C MET A 120 10.27 -8.67 13.85
N ALA A 121 11.56 -8.43 13.68
CA ALA A 121 12.08 -7.07 13.87
C ALA A 121 11.78 -6.24 12.62
N LEU A 122 11.48 -4.96 12.82
CA LEU A 122 11.47 -3.95 11.76
C LEU A 122 12.75 -3.11 11.87
N GLU A 123 13.35 -2.78 10.74
CA GLU A 123 14.54 -1.96 10.61
C GLU A 123 14.21 -0.55 10.10
N PRO A 124 15.08 0.44 10.33
CA PRO A 124 14.93 1.75 9.71
C PRO A 124 14.86 1.64 8.18
N GLY A 125 13.83 2.25 7.59
CA GLY A 125 13.55 2.19 6.16
C GLY A 125 12.55 1.10 5.75
N ASP A 126 12.22 0.15 6.63
CA ASP A 126 11.13 -0.79 6.37
C ASP A 126 9.80 -0.04 6.20
N VAL A 127 8.94 -0.58 5.35
CA VAL A 127 7.61 0.00 5.06
C VAL A 127 6.54 -0.99 5.48
N VAL A 128 5.57 -0.50 6.25
CA VAL A 128 4.36 -1.26 6.63
C VAL A 128 3.17 -0.65 5.90
N MET A 129 2.54 -1.43 5.03
CA MET A 129 1.28 -1.03 4.36
C MET A 129 0.09 -1.41 5.27
N THR A 130 -0.87 -0.51 5.44
CA THR A 130 -1.89 -0.60 6.51
C THR A 130 -3.22 -1.23 6.09
N GLY A 131 -3.33 -1.66 4.84
CA GLY A 131 -4.55 -2.11 4.19
C GLY A 131 -5.25 -1.00 3.40
N THR A 132 -6.16 -1.43 2.52
CA THR A 132 -6.87 -0.56 1.58
C THR A 132 -8.38 -0.46 1.89
N PRO A 133 -9.04 0.68 1.61
CA PRO A 133 -10.49 0.80 1.70
C PRO A 133 -11.25 -0.07 0.69
N GLN A 134 -12.57 -0.19 0.86
CA GLN A 134 -13.44 -0.82 -0.14
C GLN A 134 -13.36 -0.11 -1.50
N GLY A 135 -13.78 -0.81 -2.56
CA GLY A 135 -13.82 -0.25 -3.93
C GLY A 135 -12.69 -0.74 -4.86
N VAL A 136 -11.93 -1.76 -4.43
CA VAL A 136 -10.92 -2.44 -5.26
C VAL A 136 -11.56 -2.99 -6.54
N ALA A 137 -11.02 -2.59 -7.69
CA ALA A 137 -11.52 -2.95 -9.01
C ALA A 137 -10.37 -2.98 -10.03
N PRO A 138 -10.46 -3.81 -11.08
CA PRO A 138 -9.36 -4.00 -12.02
C PRO A 138 -9.03 -2.76 -12.85
N VAL A 139 -7.78 -2.69 -13.28
CA VAL A 139 -7.28 -1.70 -14.24
C VAL A 139 -6.81 -2.38 -15.52
N GLU A 140 -6.64 -1.60 -16.58
CA GLU A 140 -6.16 -2.02 -17.89
C GLU A 140 -4.90 -1.26 -18.30
N VAL A 141 -4.16 -1.82 -19.26
CA VAL A 141 -3.02 -1.12 -19.88
C VAL A 141 -3.47 0.22 -20.49
N GLY A 142 -2.68 1.27 -20.25
CA GLY A 142 -2.92 2.63 -20.71
C GLY A 142 -3.64 3.51 -19.68
N GLN A 143 -4.18 2.93 -18.60
CA GLN A 143 -4.88 3.69 -17.56
C GLN A 143 -3.91 4.35 -16.57
N THR A 144 -4.35 5.46 -15.98
CA THR A 144 -3.63 6.14 -14.90
C THR A 144 -4.37 5.97 -13.59
N VAL A 145 -3.66 5.42 -12.61
CA VAL A 145 -4.14 5.22 -11.23
C VAL A 145 -3.57 6.32 -10.35
N SER A 146 -4.44 7.01 -9.62
CA SER A 146 -4.05 8.06 -8.66
C SER A 146 -4.49 7.68 -7.26
N ALA A 147 -3.53 7.40 -6.39
CA ALA A 147 -3.77 7.25 -4.95
C ALA A 147 -3.50 8.59 -4.26
N GLU A 148 -4.44 9.08 -3.46
CA GLU A 148 -4.34 10.38 -2.77
C GLU A 148 -4.70 10.22 -1.30
N ILE A 149 -3.86 10.79 -0.43
CA ILE A 149 -4.08 10.81 1.01
C ILE A 149 -4.05 12.26 1.48
N GLU A 150 -5.07 12.63 2.26
CA GLU A 150 -5.19 13.94 2.89
C GLU A 150 -3.90 14.28 3.67
N GLY A 151 -3.23 15.37 3.29
CA GLY A 151 -1.95 15.79 3.88
C GLY A 151 -0.69 15.24 3.22
N LEU A 152 -0.76 14.16 2.42
CA LEU A 152 0.40 13.55 1.75
C LEU A 152 0.44 13.78 0.23
N GLY A 153 -0.58 14.43 -0.32
CA GLY A 153 -0.69 14.66 -1.75
C GLY A 153 -1.07 13.39 -2.51
N ARG A 154 -0.50 13.20 -3.70
CA ARG A 154 -0.96 12.20 -4.67
C ARG A 154 0.19 11.42 -5.29
N LEU A 155 0.02 10.11 -5.37
CA LEU A 155 0.88 9.15 -6.04
C LEU A 155 0.21 8.66 -7.33
N GLU A 156 0.74 9.08 -8.47
CA GLU A 156 0.27 8.65 -9.79
C GLU A 156 1.07 7.46 -10.32
N SER A 157 0.35 6.47 -10.86
CA SER A 157 0.90 5.26 -11.46
C SER A 157 0.30 5.05 -12.86
N HIS A 158 1.13 4.99 -13.89
CA HIS A 158 0.70 4.70 -15.26
C HIS A 158 0.83 3.21 -15.53
N VAL A 159 -0.28 2.56 -15.87
CA VAL A 159 -0.30 1.14 -16.19
C VAL A 159 0.17 0.96 -17.62
N ILE A 160 1.29 0.28 -17.82
CA ILE A 160 1.91 0.04 -19.12
C ILE A 160 2.00 -1.46 -19.39
N ALA A 161 2.00 -1.84 -20.67
CA ALA A 161 2.27 -3.23 -21.02
C ALA A 161 3.68 -3.61 -20.55
N GLU A 162 3.84 -4.82 -20.03
CA GLU A 162 5.15 -5.37 -19.72
C GLU A 162 6.02 -5.38 -21.00
N PRO A 163 7.28 -4.90 -20.96
CA PRO A 163 8.16 -4.92 -22.11
C PRO A 163 8.40 -6.36 -22.58
N ALA A 164 8.35 -6.59 -23.89
CA ALA A 164 8.80 -7.85 -24.48
C ALA A 164 10.29 -8.09 -24.17
N ALA A 165 10.64 -9.33 -23.85
CA ALA A 165 12.00 -9.77 -23.57
C ALA A 165 12.96 -9.64 -24.76
#